data_AF-A0A4S2MTS9-F1
#
_entry.id   AF-A0A4S2MTS9-F1
#
_cell.length_a   1.000
_cell.length_b   1.000
_cell.length_c   1.000
_cell.angle_alpha   90.00
_cell.angle_beta   90.00
_cell.angle_gamma   90.00
#
_symmetry.space_group_name_H-M   'P 1'
#
loop_
_entity.id
_entity.type
_entity.pdbx_description
1 polymer ?
#
loop_
_entity_poly.entity_id
_entity_poly.type
_entity_poly.pdbx_seq_one_letter_code
_entity_poly.pdbx_strand_id
1 'polypeptide(L)'
;MSPQHQHNESFTSGTPYLEAKCLNVAYQLSAKVKISAIDLKYPSRAVDENNIRRLRDLFKTEGCRYSEPLHRVPVLVEWESLKASAVEAGIDQIQSEAFNPFAHLSSSTPLLRFPEESLRCLHGHHRLWAALDYFPQYDQYWVVDIISKPPGVNDPQFDDILINYFGSTFINSQNMTDGEILRHILLTEGQPGSGRCWARLTRTKMIELRQMLRSEPFRCVLTRLVPIPGLWVGIQLGNLT
;
A
#
# COMPACT_ATOMS: atom_id res chain seq x y z
N MET A 1 9.90 55.82 -6.03
CA MET A 1 9.56 55.04 -7.24
C MET A 1 10.79 54.16 -7.49
N SER A 2 10.82 52.85 -7.28
CA SER A 2 9.78 51.80 -7.28
C SER A 2 10.25 50.66 -6.35
N PRO A 3 9.34 49.83 -5.79
CA PRO A 3 9.71 48.66 -5.00
C PRO A 3 10.01 47.46 -5.91
N GLN A 4 11.12 46.77 -5.67
CA GLN A 4 11.43 45.50 -6.33
C GLN A 4 10.67 44.36 -5.66
N HIS A 5 10.04 43.54 -6.50
CA HIS A 5 9.18 42.42 -6.15
C HIS A 5 9.89 41.34 -5.33
N GLN A 6 9.18 40.89 -4.30
CA GLN A 6 9.35 39.61 -3.62
C GLN A 6 9.23 38.45 -4.62
N HIS A 7 10.19 37.54 -4.62
CA HIS A 7 9.93 36.13 -4.91
C HIS A 7 10.07 35.38 -3.58
N ASN A 8 8.93 35.17 -2.93
CA ASN A 8 8.81 34.35 -1.74
C ASN A 8 8.46 32.95 -2.24
N GLU A 9 9.47 32.10 -2.43
CA GLU A 9 9.24 30.67 -2.64
C GLU A 9 8.81 30.07 -1.30
N SER A 10 7.50 30.00 -1.09
CA SER A 10 6.88 29.25 0.00
C SER A 10 7.12 27.77 -0.22
N PHE A 11 8.18 27.24 0.40
CA PHE A 11 8.36 25.82 0.66
C PHE A 11 7.15 25.31 1.47
N THR A 12 6.32 24.46 0.86
CA THR A 12 5.24 23.73 1.53
C THR A 12 5.84 22.62 2.41
N SER A 13 6.27 22.98 3.62
CA SER A 13 6.86 22.07 4.60
C SER A 13 5.84 21.19 5.37
N GLY A 14 4.56 21.19 4.96
CA GLY A 14 3.46 20.57 5.72
C GLY A 14 3.01 19.17 5.28
N THR A 15 3.17 18.80 4.00
CA THR A 15 2.50 17.61 3.43
C THR A 15 3.12 16.25 3.81
N PRO A 16 4.45 16.02 3.71
CA PRO A 16 5.03 14.70 3.99
C PRO A 16 4.99 14.33 5.48
N TYR A 17 5.05 15.34 6.35
CA TYR A 17 5.01 15.15 7.80
C TYR A 17 3.61 14.72 8.27
N LEU A 18 2.55 15.30 7.71
CA LEU A 18 1.17 14.94 8.02
C LEU A 18 0.82 13.54 7.48
N GLU A 19 1.30 13.19 6.29
CA GLU A 19 1.19 11.83 5.71
C GLU A 19 1.84 10.77 6.61
N ALA A 20 3.10 10.99 7.00
CA ALA A 20 3.82 10.10 7.90
C ALA A 20 3.13 10.02 9.28
N LYS A 21 2.61 11.13 9.79
CA LYS A 21 1.89 11.17 11.06
C LYS A 21 0.60 10.34 11.02
N CYS A 22 -0.21 10.45 9.95
CA CYS A 22 -1.46 9.69 9.82
C CYS A 22 -1.22 8.18 9.76
N LEU A 23 -0.19 7.75 9.03
CA LEU A 23 0.19 6.34 8.90
C LEU A 23 0.85 5.77 10.16
N ASN A 24 1.50 6.61 10.96
CA ASN A 24 2.13 6.21 12.21
C ASN A 24 1.16 6.08 13.39
N VAL A 25 -0.07 6.61 13.26
CA VAL A 25 -1.08 6.55 14.34
C VAL A 25 -2.25 5.63 14.03
N ALA A 26 -2.47 5.26 12.77
CA ALA A 26 -3.60 4.44 12.37
C ALA A 26 -3.49 2.99 12.87
N TYR A 27 -4.58 2.46 13.41
CA TYR A 27 -4.69 1.03 13.73
C TYR A 27 -4.78 0.23 12.45
N GLN A 28 -4.09 -0.91 12.44
CA GLN A 28 -3.94 -1.70 11.22
C GLN A 28 -4.04 -3.19 11.43
N LEU A 29 -4.63 -3.83 10.42
CA LEU A 29 -4.75 -5.26 10.34
C LEU A 29 -4.94 -5.65 8.87
N SER A 30 -4.20 -6.65 8.40
CA SER A 30 -4.53 -7.26 7.11
C SER A 30 -5.50 -8.43 7.34
N ALA A 31 -6.61 -8.46 6.59
CA ALA A 31 -7.66 -9.45 6.76
C ALA A 31 -8.31 -9.82 5.43
N LYS A 32 -8.89 -11.02 5.36
CA LYS A 32 -9.74 -11.46 4.27
C LYS A 32 -11.14 -10.91 4.54
N VAL A 33 -11.74 -10.24 3.56
CA VAL A 33 -13.10 -9.67 3.63
C VAL A 33 -13.87 -10.00 2.36
N LYS A 34 -15.21 -9.91 2.40
CA LYS A 34 -16.02 -9.97 1.17
C LYS A 34 -15.82 -8.68 0.37
N ILE A 35 -15.74 -8.79 -0.95
CA ILE A 35 -15.61 -7.61 -1.82
C ILE A 35 -16.85 -6.70 -1.70
N SER A 36 -18.04 -7.27 -1.45
CA SER A 36 -19.28 -6.50 -1.24
C SER A 36 -19.26 -5.59 -0.01
N ALA A 37 -18.39 -5.84 0.97
CA ALA A 37 -18.19 -4.96 2.11
C ALA A 37 -17.38 -3.70 1.76
N ILE A 38 -16.77 -3.66 0.57
CA ILE A 38 -15.89 -2.58 0.12
C ILE A 38 -16.67 -1.62 -0.78
N ASP A 39 -16.73 -0.35 -0.39
CA ASP A 39 -17.23 0.73 -1.23
C ASP A 39 -16.22 1.02 -2.35
N LEU A 40 -16.53 0.53 -3.54
CA LEU A 40 -15.74 0.72 -4.76
C LEU A 40 -15.99 2.08 -5.45
N LYS A 41 -16.97 2.85 -4.99
CA LYS A 41 -17.29 4.19 -5.52
C LYS A 41 -16.50 5.28 -4.79
N TYR A 42 -15.96 4.96 -3.62
CA TYR A 42 -15.09 5.85 -2.86
C TYR A 42 -13.60 5.60 -3.15
N PRO A 43 -12.77 6.64 -3.26
CA PRO A 43 -13.18 8.03 -3.52
C PRO A 43 -13.77 8.10 -4.93
N SER A 44 -14.68 9.05 -5.16
CA SER A 44 -15.32 9.22 -6.48
C SER A 44 -14.27 9.55 -7.53
N ARG A 45 -13.83 8.53 -8.27
CA ARG A 45 -12.80 8.59 -9.30
C ARG A 45 -13.28 7.85 -10.53
N ALA A 46 -12.91 8.36 -11.70
CA ALA A 46 -13.22 7.69 -12.95
C ALA A 46 -12.53 6.32 -13.00
N VAL A 47 -13.33 5.28 -13.25
CA VAL A 47 -12.84 3.91 -13.36
C VAL A 47 -12.41 3.66 -14.80
N ASP A 48 -11.11 3.46 -15.02
CA ASP A 48 -10.57 2.99 -16.31
C ASP A 48 -10.93 1.52 -16.60
N GLU A 49 -11.91 1.31 -17.47
CA GLU A 49 -12.33 -0.02 -17.91
C GLU A 49 -11.26 -0.80 -18.67
N ASN A 50 -10.35 -0.13 -19.39
CA ASN A 50 -9.28 -0.82 -20.12
C ASN A 50 -8.33 -1.50 -19.13
N ASN A 51 -8.00 -0.80 -18.04
CA ASN A 51 -7.17 -1.37 -16.99
C ASN A 51 -7.87 -2.54 -16.29
N ILE A 52 -9.19 -2.46 -16.06
CA ILE A 52 -9.97 -3.58 -15.52
C ILE A 52 -9.89 -4.80 -16.44
N ARG A 53 -10.17 -4.62 -17.75
CA ARG A 53 -10.11 -5.72 -18.73
C ARG A 53 -8.73 -6.38 -18.75
N ARG A 54 -7.67 -5.56 -18.79
CA ARG A 54 -6.28 -6.03 -18.74
C ARG A 54 -5.99 -6.84 -17.48
N LEU A 55 -6.42 -6.37 -16.30
CA LEU A 55 -6.21 -7.07 -15.03
C LEU A 55 -7.00 -8.39 -14.96
N ARG A 56 -8.24 -8.40 -15.45
CA ARG A 56 -9.05 -9.62 -15.54
C ARG A 56 -8.38 -10.66 -16.43
N ASP A 57 -7.84 -10.26 -17.57
CA ASP A 57 -7.16 -11.17 -18.49
C ASP A 57 -5.83 -11.68 -17.89
N LEU A 58 -5.13 -10.83 -17.12
CA LEU A 58 -3.99 -11.25 -16.30
C LEU A 58 -4.38 -12.31 -15.26
N PHE A 59 -5.51 -12.14 -14.56
CA PHE A 59 -5.99 -13.13 -13.59
C PHE A 59 -6.28 -14.49 -14.23
N LYS A 60 -6.84 -14.50 -15.44
CA LYS A 60 -7.08 -15.72 -16.21
C LYS A 60 -5.79 -16.42 -16.64
N THR A 61 -4.75 -15.64 -16.96
CA THR A 61 -3.50 -16.17 -17.52
C THR A 61 -2.52 -16.62 -16.43
N GLU A 62 -2.35 -15.83 -15.38
CA GLU A 62 -1.34 -16.05 -14.32
C GLU A 62 -1.92 -16.46 -12.96
N GLY A 63 -3.26 -16.48 -12.85
CA GLY A 63 -3.99 -16.67 -11.61
C GLY A 63 -4.22 -15.36 -10.84
N CYS A 64 -5.27 -15.34 -10.01
CA CYS A 64 -5.55 -14.20 -9.13
C CYS A 64 -4.85 -14.36 -7.78
N ARG A 65 -3.79 -13.56 -7.57
CA ARG A 65 -2.98 -13.56 -6.35
C ARG A 65 -3.51 -12.58 -5.30
N TYR A 66 -4.78 -12.71 -4.93
CA TYR A 66 -5.51 -11.74 -4.09
C TYR A 66 -4.99 -11.62 -2.64
N SER A 67 -4.20 -12.58 -2.17
CA SER A 67 -3.63 -12.60 -0.82
C SER A 67 -2.19 -12.09 -0.72
N GLU A 68 -1.52 -11.91 -1.86
CA GLU A 68 -0.13 -11.44 -1.88
C GLU A 68 -0.06 -9.98 -1.40
N PRO A 69 0.94 -9.61 -0.57
CA PRO A 69 1.07 -8.25 -0.04
C PRO A 69 0.96 -7.15 -1.10
N LEU A 70 1.56 -7.37 -2.27
CA LEU A 70 1.54 -6.42 -3.40
C LEU A 70 0.18 -6.21 -4.05
N HIS A 71 -0.78 -7.10 -3.78
CA HIS A 71 -2.11 -7.08 -4.35
C HIS A 71 -3.18 -6.78 -3.32
N ARG A 72 -2.78 -6.62 -2.05
CA ARG A 72 -3.70 -6.16 -1.01
C ARG A 72 -4.19 -4.76 -1.33
N VAL A 73 -5.42 -4.51 -0.94
CA VAL A 73 -6.09 -3.23 -1.16
C VAL A 73 -6.18 -2.49 0.17
N PRO A 74 -5.66 -1.26 0.28
CA PRO A 74 -5.84 -0.46 1.48
C PRO A 74 -7.29 0.01 1.56
N VAL A 75 -7.93 -0.23 2.72
CA VAL A 75 -9.30 0.19 3.00
C VAL A 75 -9.36 0.96 4.31
N LEU A 76 -10.25 1.95 4.37
CA LEU A 76 -10.50 2.75 5.56
C LEU A 76 -11.82 2.32 6.21
N VAL A 77 -11.82 2.17 7.53
CA VAL A 77 -13.01 1.82 8.32
C VAL A 77 -13.04 2.64 9.62
N GLU A 78 -14.22 2.77 10.21
CA GLU A 78 -14.35 3.37 11.54
C GLU A 78 -13.86 2.40 12.63
N TRP A 79 -13.23 2.95 13.67
CA TRP A 79 -12.58 2.18 14.74
C TRP A 79 -13.51 1.18 15.43
N GLU A 80 -14.72 1.60 15.77
CA GLU A 80 -15.66 0.72 16.45
C GLU A 80 -16.12 -0.44 15.57
N SER A 81 -16.19 -0.24 14.24
CA SER A 81 -16.51 -1.31 13.30
C SER A 81 -15.37 -2.31 13.17
N LEU A 82 -14.12 -1.83 13.11
CA LEU A 82 -12.93 -2.69 13.12
C LEU A 82 -12.86 -3.51 14.40
N LYS A 83 -13.03 -2.87 15.55
CA LYS A 83 -12.99 -3.52 16.86
C LYS A 83 -14.08 -4.57 16.99
N ALA A 84 -15.33 -4.26 16.61
CA ALA A 84 -16.44 -5.21 16.65
C ALA A 84 -16.15 -6.45 15.79
N SER A 85 -15.70 -6.26 14.54
CA SER A 85 -15.38 -7.38 13.67
C SER A 85 -14.17 -8.20 14.15
N ALA A 86 -13.15 -7.54 14.71
CA ALA A 86 -11.97 -8.21 15.25
C ALA A 86 -12.33 -9.11 16.43
N VAL A 87 -13.17 -8.61 17.36
CA VAL A 87 -13.69 -9.40 18.49
C VAL A 87 -14.49 -10.61 18.02
N GLU A 88 -15.37 -10.44 17.02
CA GLU A 88 -16.12 -11.57 16.45
C GLU A 88 -15.20 -12.64 15.85
N ALA A 89 -14.07 -12.23 15.28
CA ALA A 89 -13.05 -13.12 14.73
C ALA A 89 -12.07 -13.69 15.78
N GLY A 90 -12.26 -13.40 17.07
CA GLY A 90 -11.39 -13.86 18.16
C GLY A 90 -10.02 -13.18 18.18
N ILE A 91 -9.92 -11.94 17.69
CA ILE A 91 -8.70 -11.14 17.70
C ILE A 91 -8.74 -10.20 18.91
N ASP A 92 -7.98 -10.57 19.95
CA ASP A 92 -7.98 -9.84 21.23
C ASP A 92 -7.12 -8.57 21.23
N GLN A 93 -6.18 -8.44 20.29
CA GLN A 93 -5.27 -7.28 20.19
C GLN A 93 -5.16 -6.80 18.74
N ILE A 94 -5.70 -5.61 18.46
CA ILE A 94 -5.37 -4.84 17.25
C ILE A 94 -4.18 -3.95 17.62
N GLN A 95 -3.01 -4.23 17.06
CA GLN A 95 -1.82 -3.45 17.34
C GLN A 95 -1.92 -2.05 16.68
N SER A 96 -1.57 -1.02 17.43
CA SER A 96 -1.27 0.31 16.90
C SER A 96 0.21 0.32 16.56
N GLU A 97 0.54 -0.03 15.32
CA GLU A 97 1.90 0.00 14.80
C GLU A 97 1.97 0.88 13.55
N ALA A 98 3.17 1.39 13.25
CA ALA A 98 3.39 2.18 12.05
C ALA A 98 3.04 1.40 10.78
N PHE A 99 2.49 2.08 9.77
CA PHE A 99 2.05 1.43 8.53
C PHE A 99 3.09 0.54 7.88
N ASN A 100 2.87 -0.77 7.95
CA ASN A 100 3.69 -1.77 7.29
C ASN A 100 2.85 -2.57 6.27
N PRO A 101 2.73 -2.08 5.02
CA PRO A 101 2.00 -2.76 3.94
C PRO A 101 2.61 -4.12 3.56
N PHE A 102 3.76 -4.45 4.14
CA PHE A 102 4.50 -5.67 3.88
C PHE A 102 4.61 -6.56 5.13
N ALA A 103 3.88 -6.26 6.21
CA ALA A 103 3.79 -7.15 7.35
C ALA A 103 3.34 -8.53 6.87
N HIS A 104 4.21 -9.52 7.09
CA HIS A 104 3.89 -10.91 6.82
C HIS A 104 2.78 -11.29 7.78
N LEU A 105 1.61 -11.60 7.24
CA LEU A 105 0.58 -12.28 8.00
C LEU A 105 1.15 -13.65 8.37
N SER A 106 1.18 -13.96 9.67
CA SER A 106 1.34 -15.32 10.16
C SER A 106 0.25 -16.23 9.53
N SER A 107 0.48 -17.54 9.58
CA SER A 107 -0.06 -18.58 8.68
C SER A 107 -1.58 -18.66 8.42
N SER A 108 -2.42 -17.84 9.07
CA SER A 108 -3.83 -17.68 8.70
C SER A 108 -4.23 -16.19 8.67
N THR A 109 -4.50 -15.66 7.48
CA THR A 109 -5.16 -14.35 7.33
C THR A 109 -6.56 -14.43 7.96
N PRO A 110 -6.87 -13.61 8.98
CA PRO A 110 -8.17 -13.66 9.63
C PRO A 110 -9.29 -13.27 8.66
N LEU A 111 -10.42 -13.95 8.75
CA LEU A 111 -11.64 -13.58 8.03
C LEU A 111 -12.42 -12.58 8.88
N LEU A 112 -12.55 -11.36 8.40
CA LEU A 112 -13.35 -10.32 9.04
C LEU A 112 -14.66 -10.09 8.29
N ARG A 113 -15.72 -9.79 9.04
CA ARG A 113 -17.07 -9.59 8.52
C ARG A 113 -17.49 -8.15 8.76
N PHE A 114 -17.91 -7.52 7.68
CA PHE A 114 -18.35 -6.13 7.68
C PHE A 114 -19.67 -6.02 6.92
N PRO A 115 -20.52 -5.03 7.25
CA PRO A 115 -21.69 -4.69 6.44
C PRO A 115 -21.30 -4.33 5.00
N GLU A 116 -22.29 -4.36 4.09
CA GLU A 116 -22.08 -3.95 2.70
C GLU A 116 -21.64 -2.48 2.61
N GLU A 117 -20.70 -2.21 1.70
CA GLU A 117 -20.15 -0.87 1.43
C GLU A 117 -19.62 -0.10 2.67
N SER A 118 -19.30 -0.79 3.79
CA SER A 118 -18.81 -0.12 5.02
C SER A 118 -17.30 0.14 5.03
N LEU A 119 -16.53 -0.49 4.14
CA LEU A 119 -15.09 -0.31 4.00
C LEU A 119 -14.80 0.62 2.82
N ARG A 120 -14.26 1.81 3.09
CA ARG A 120 -13.92 2.79 2.05
C ARG A 120 -12.64 2.38 1.31
N CYS A 121 -12.71 2.10 0.02
CA CYS A 121 -11.55 1.70 -0.78
C CYS A 121 -10.61 2.89 -1.03
N LEU A 122 -9.38 2.86 -0.52
CA LEU A 122 -8.44 3.98 -0.72
C LEU A 122 -7.71 3.90 -2.06
N HIS A 123 -7.45 2.68 -2.54
CA HIS A 123 -6.78 2.42 -3.82
C HIS A 123 -7.07 0.99 -4.30
N GLY A 124 -6.78 0.69 -5.57
CA GLY A 124 -6.82 -0.69 -6.09
C GLY A 124 -8.19 -1.12 -6.61
N HIS A 125 -9.08 -0.17 -6.85
CA HIS A 125 -10.44 -0.38 -7.35
C HIS A 125 -10.49 -1.25 -8.60
N HIS A 126 -9.59 -1.02 -9.57
CA HIS A 126 -9.57 -1.81 -10.81
C HIS A 126 -9.31 -3.30 -10.55
N ARG A 127 -8.55 -3.65 -9.52
CA ARG A 127 -8.31 -5.05 -9.13
C ARG A 127 -9.58 -5.67 -8.56
N LEU A 128 -10.29 -4.94 -7.70
CA LEU A 128 -11.55 -5.41 -7.11
C LEU A 128 -12.64 -5.55 -8.18
N TRP A 129 -12.77 -4.59 -9.09
CA TRP A 129 -13.67 -4.70 -10.24
C TRP A 129 -13.33 -5.90 -11.14
N ALA A 130 -12.05 -6.07 -11.49
CA ALA A 130 -11.62 -7.25 -12.25
C ALA A 130 -11.86 -8.56 -11.49
N ALA A 131 -11.77 -8.54 -10.15
CA ALA A 131 -12.02 -9.70 -9.30
C ALA A 131 -13.51 -10.06 -9.23
N LEU A 132 -14.41 -9.06 -9.22
CA LEU A 132 -15.86 -9.29 -9.30
C LEU A 132 -16.24 -9.99 -10.61
N ASP A 133 -15.59 -9.65 -11.71
CA ASP A 133 -15.79 -10.30 -13.02
C ASP A 133 -15.15 -11.70 -13.10
N TYR A 134 -14.09 -11.94 -12.32
CA TYR A 134 -13.28 -13.16 -12.38
C TYR A 134 -13.79 -14.26 -11.44
N PHE A 135 -14.14 -13.92 -10.20
CA PHE A 135 -14.58 -14.87 -9.19
C PHE A 135 -16.09 -15.12 -9.28
N PRO A 136 -16.55 -16.35 -9.02
CA PRO A 136 -17.97 -16.62 -8.84
C PRO A 136 -18.49 -15.85 -7.63
N GLN A 137 -19.76 -15.44 -7.66
CA GLN A 137 -20.37 -14.55 -6.67
C GLN A 137 -20.18 -14.99 -5.20
N TYR A 138 -20.16 -16.30 -4.94
CA TYR A 138 -20.00 -16.86 -3.60
C TYR A 138 -18.54 -16.87 -3.08
N ASP A 139 -17.55 -16.66 -3.95
CA ASP A 139 -16.12 -16.69 -3.61
C ASP A 139 -15.43 -15.32 -3.80
N GLN A 140 -16.20 -14.25 -3.87
CA GLN A 140 -15.71 -12.88 -4.03
C GLN A 140 -15.14 -12.33 -2.71
N TYR A 141 -13.94 -12.80 -2.37
CA TYR A 141 -13.16 -12.34 -1.23
C TYR A 141 -11.84 -11.71 -1.67
N TRP A 142 -11.35 -10.76 -0.87
CA TRP A 142 -10.05 -10.14 -1.09
C TRP A 142 -9.31 -9.96 0.23
N VAL A 143 -7.96 -9.99 0.21
CA VAL A 143 -7.17 -9.62 1.39
C VAL A 143 -6.89 -8.12 1.32
N VAL A 144 -7.32 -7.40 2.34
CA VAL A 144 -7.21 -5.95 2.44
C VAL A 144 -6.27 -5.57 3.57
N ASP A 145 -5.64 -4.41 3.46
CA ASP A 145 -4.97 -3.75 4.58
C ASP A 145 -5.96 -2.75 5.17
N ILE A 146 -6.52 -3.09 6.33
CA ILE A 146 -7.53 -2.29 7.01
C ILE A 146 -6.82 -1.21 7.81
N ILE A 147 -7.29 0.01 7.64
CA ILE A 147 -6.78 1.22 8.30
C ILE A 147 -7.96 1.82 9.04
N SER A 148 -7.75 2.18 10.30
CA SER A 148 -8.74 2.91 11.09
C SER A 148 -8.17 4.21 11.61
N LYS A 149 -9.01 5.26 11.60
CA LYS A 149 -8.74 6.50 12.32
C LYS A 149 -8.56 6.19 13.81
N PRO A 150 -7.58 6.82 14.49
CA PRO A 150 -7.48 6.71 15.93
C PRO A 150 -8.70 7.37 16.60
N PRO A 151 -9.17 6.85 17.75
CA PRO A 151 -10.21 7.49 18.54
C PRO A 151 -9.84 8.94 18.87
N GLY A 152 -10.79 9.87 18.67
CA GLY A 152 -10.60 11.28 19.00
C GLY A 152 -9.84 12.11 17.95
N VAL A 153 -9.37 11.51 16.85
CA VAL A 153 -8.81 12.27 15.72
C VAL A 153 -9.93 12.75 14.81
N ASN A 154 -10.26 14.04 14.93
CA ASN A 154 -11.22 14.74 14.09
C ASN A 154 -10.50 15.65 13.08
N ASP A 155 -9.59 15.08 12.30
CA ASP A 155 -8.94 15.80 11.20
C ASP A 155 -9.73 15.56 9.91
N PRO A 156 -10.38 16.59 9.34
CA PRO A 156 -11.14 16.44 8.10
C PRO A 156 -10.25 16.07 6.90
N GLN A 157 -8.94 16.31 6.96
CA GLN A 157 -8.01 16.02 5.88
C GLN A 157 -7.45 14.59 5.93
N PHE A 158 -7.72 13.82 6.98
CA PHE A 158 -7.12 12.49 7.18
C PHE A 158 -7.38 11.54 6.01
N ASP A 159 -8.61 11.54 5.50
CA ASP A 159 -9.01 10.70 4.36
C ASP A 159 -8.26 11.11 3.09
N ASP A 160 -8.24 12.41 2.80
CA ASP A 160 -7.54 12.96 1.63
C ASP A 160 -6.04 12.68 1.68
N ILE A 161 -5.44 12.78 2.86
CA ILE A 161 -4.03 12.44 3.11
C ILE A 161 -3.78 10.97 2.77
N LEU A 162 -4.61 10.04 3.25
CA LEU A 162 -4.47 8.62 2.93
C LEU A 162 -4.73 8.33 1.45
N ILE A 163 -5.76 8.93 0.87
CA ILE A 163 -6.09 8.81 -0.55
C ILE A 163 -4.92 9.29 -1.42
N ASN A 164 -4.27 10.39 -1.06
CA ASN A 164 -3.12 10.93 -1.77
C ASN A 164 -1.87 10.08 -1.54
N TYR A 165 -1.63 9.63 -0.32
CA TYR A 165 -0.54 8.73 0.00
C TYR A 165 -0.63 7.44 -0.82
N PHE A 166 -1.77 6.74 -0.75
CA PHE A 166 -1.99 5.49 -1.49
C PHE A 166 -2.13 5.74 -2.99
N GLY A 167 -2.71 6.86 -3.41
CA GLY A 167 -2.74 7.23 -4.82
C GLY A 167 -1.33 7.42 -5.39
N SER A 168 -0.49 8.22 -4.75
CA SER A 168 0.86 8.54 -5.23
C SER A 168 1.81 7.34 -5.15
N THR A 169 1.87 6.63 -4.03
CA THR A 169 2.68 5.40 -3.90
C THR A 169 2.22 4.29 -4.85
N PHE A 170 0.93 4.19 -5.17
CA PHE A 170 0.48 3.14 -6.08
C PHE A 170 0.43 3.51 -7.57
N ILE A 171 0.24 4.79 -7.94
CA ILE A 171 0.55 5.29 -9.28
C ILE A 171 2.03 5.01 -9.58
N ASN A 172 2.89 5.23 -8.58
CA ASN A 172 4.26 4.77 -8.62
C ASN A 172 4.33 3.23 -8.61
N SER A 173 3.52 2.48 -7.87
CA SER A 173 3.58 1.00 -7.86
C SER A 173 3.20 0.29 -9.17
N GLN A 174 2.42 0.92 -10.07
CA GLN A 174 2.25 0.38 -11.44
C GLN A 174 3.58 0.40 -12.21
N ASN A 175 4.50 1.26 -11.79
CA ASN A 175 5.89 1.41 -12.24
C ASN A 175 6.82 1.49 -11.01
N MET A 176 6.80 0.49 -10.10
CA MET A 176 7.51 0.59 -8.80
C MET A 176 8.83 1.34 -8.95
N THR A 177 9.02 2.41 -8.18
CA THR A 177 10.27 3.17 -8.29
C THR A 177 11.43 2.25 -7.92
N ASP A 178 12.62 2.56 -8.40
CA ASP A 178 13.78 1.73 -8.09
C ASP A 178 14.01 1.59 -6.58
N GLY A 179 13.72 2.65 -5.81
CA GLY A 179 13.75 2.62 -4.35
C GLY A 179 12.67 1.73 -3.72
N GLU A 180 11.45 1.71 -4.26
CA GLU A 180 10.40 0.79 -3.80
C GLU A 180 10.75 -0.67 -4.09
N ILE A 181 11.34 -0.94 -5.28
CA ILE A 181 11.85 -2.27 -5.64
C ILE A 181 12.99 -2.68 -4.68
N LEU A 182 13.94 -1.78 -4.42
CA LEU A 182 15.05 -2.00 -3.51
C LEU A 182 14.57 -2.28 -2.08
N ARG A 183 13.69 -1.45 -1.55
CA ARG A 183 13.11 -1.62 -0.21
C ARG A 183 12.48 -3.01 -0.07
N HIS A 184 11.75 -3.45 -1.09
CA HIS A 184 11.12 -4.77 -1.08
C HIS A 184 12.14 -5.91 -1.15
N ILE A 185 13.21 -5.77 -1.94
CA ILE A 185 14.30 -6.75 -2.00
C ILE A 185 14.90 -6.95 -0.61
N LEU A 186 15.14 -5.86 0.14
CA LEU A 186 15.67 -5.89 1.51
C LEU A 186 14.69 -6.52 2.51
N LEU A 187 13.39 -6.24 2.37
CA LEU A 187 12.34 -6.79 3.23
C LEU A 187 12.09 -8.29 3.03
N THR A 188 12.31 -8.79 1.82
CA THR A 188 11.98 -10.17 1.42
C THR A 188 13.21 -11.05 1.20
N GLU A 189 14.39 -10.55 1.58
CA GLU A 189 15.65 -11.27 1.43
C GLU A 189 15.61 -12.59 2.22
N GLY A 190 15.89 -13.71 1.54
CA GLY A 190 15.79 -15.05 2.13
C GLY A 190 14.37 -15.64 2.20
N GLN A 191 13.34 -14.91 1.76
CA GLN A 191 11.95 -15.38 1.69
C GLN A 191 11.54 -15.76 0.25
N PRO A 192 10.61 -16.72 0.07
CA PRO A 192 10.04 -17.05 -1.23
C PRO A 192 9.21 -15.86 -1.76
N GLY A 193 9.70 -15.19 -2.80
CA GLY A 193 9.07 -14.00 -3.39
C GLY A 193 10.05 -12.90 -3.81
N SER A 194 11.23 -12.86 -3.19
CA SER A 194 12.31 -11.90 -3.52
C SER A 194 12.65 -11.86 -5.02
N GLY A 195 12.67 -13.01 -5.68
CA GLY A 195 12.96 -13.14 -7.12
C GLY A 195 12.04 -12.33 -8.04
N ARG A 196 10.79 -12.04 -7.62
CA ARG A 196 9.83 -11.28 -8.42
C ARG A 196 10.16 -9.80 -8.49
N CYS A 197 10.74 -9.23 -7.43
CA CYS A 197 11.18 -7.84 -7.42
C CYS A 197 12.49 -7.65 -8.18
N TRP A 198 13.39 -8.64 -8.12
CA TRP A 198 14.57 -8.67 -8.98
C TRP A 198 14.19 -8.65 -10.46
N ALA A 199 13.15 -9.39 -10.87
CA ALA A 199 12.69 -9.46 -12.26
C ALA A 199 12.14 -8.12 -12.81
N ARG A 200 11.85 -7.14 -11.95
CA ARG A 200 11.37 -5.80 -12.34
C ARG A 200 12.49 -4.82 -12.67
N LEU A 201 13.72 -5.13 -12.28
CA LEU A 201 14.88 -4.30 -12.59
C LEU A 201 15.41 -4.59 -14.00
N THR A 202 15.92 -3.56 -14.67
CA THR A 202 16.73 -3.79 -15.87
C THR A 202 17.99 -4.58 -15.51
N ARG A 203 18.59 -5.26 -16.48
CA ARG A 203 19.80 -6.07 -16.27
C ARG A 203 20.92 -5.27 -15.61
N THR A 204 21.10 -4.00 -16.00
CA THR A 204 22.11 -3.10 -15.44
C THR A 204 21.83 -2.79 -13.97
N LYS A 205 20.62 -2.33 -13.65
CA LYS A 205 20.20 -2.02 -12.27
C LYS A 205 20.29 -3.24 -11.36
N MET A 206 19.97 -4.43 -11.87
CA MET A 206 20.11 -5.69 -11.13
C MET A 206 21.57 -5.99 -10.76
N ILE A 207 22.51 -5.79 -11.69
CA ILE A 207 23.94 -6.04 -11.44
C ILE A 207 24.49 -5.04 -10.42
N GLU A 208 24.23 -3.75 -10.62
CA GLU A 208 24.65 -2.68 -9.70
C GLU A 208 24.09 -2.90 -8.30
N LEU A 209 22.80 -3.23 -8.22
CA LEU A 209 22.17 -3.45 -6.94
C LEU A 209 22.76 -4.68 -6.22
N ARG A 210 23.00 -5.78 -6.94
CA ARG A 210 23.71 -6.94 -6.36
C ARG A 210 25.10 -6.57 -5.85
N GLN A 211 25.82 -5.72 -6.57
CA GLN A 211 27.14 -5.25 -6.16
C GLN A 211 27.07 -4.37 -4.92
N MET A 212 26.10 -3.44 -4.86
CA MET A 212 25.88 -2.58 -3.70
C MET A 212 25.53 -3.41 -2.45
N LEU A 213 24.62 -4.39 -2.58
CA LEU A 213 24.18 -5.23 -1.47
C LEU A 213 25.24 -6.23 -0.99
N ARG A 214 26.30 -6.50 -1.76
CA ARG A 214 27.46 -7.26 -1.28
C ARG A 214 28.29 -6.49 -0.24
N SER A 215 28.15 -5.17 -0.19
CA SER A 215 28.84 -4.34 0.80
C SER A 215 28.04 -4.28 2.09
N GLU A 216 28.53 -4.99 3.12
CA GLU A 216 27.88 -5.06 4.44
C GLU A 216 27.58 -3.69 5.07
N PRO A 217 28.46 -2.67 4.99
CA PRO A 217 28.15 -1.34 5.49
C PRO A 217 26.94 -0.70 4.79
N PHE A 218 26.87 -0.77 3.46
CA PHE A 218 25.74 -0.22 2.69
C PHE A 218 24.45 -0.98 2.97
N ARG A 219 24.53 -2.31 3.01
CA ARG A 219 23.39 -3.17 3.33
C ARG A 219 22.83 -2.87 4.72
N CYS A 220 23.69 -2.76 5.74
CA CYS A 220 23.28 -2.43 7.10
C CYS A 220 22.55 -1.07 7.18
N VAL A 221 23.10 -0.03 6.53
CA VAL A 221 22.46 1.30 6.49
C VAL A 221 21.11 1.23 5.79
N LEU A 222 21.04 0.61 4.60
CA LEU A 222 19.80 0.50 3.84
C LEU A 222 18.72 -0.27 4.62
N THR A 223 19.08 -1.38 5.27
CA THR A 223 18.16 -2.16 6.12
C THR A 223 17.62 -1.31 7.27
N ARG A 224 18.42 -0.43 7.87
CA ARG A 224 17.96 0.50 8.93
C ARG A 224 17.00 1.58 8.41
N LEU A 225 17.04 1.92 7.13
CA LEU A 225 16.17 2.91 6.50
C LEU A 225 14.84 2.31 6.00
N VAL A 226 14.74 0.98 5.94
CA VAL A 226 13.53 0.27 5.49
C VAL A 226 12.25 0.74 6.21
N PRO A 227 12.24 1.01 7.53
CA PRO A 227 11.05 1.47 8.23
C PRO A 227 10.54 2.87 7.84
N ILE A 228 11.27 3.62 7.00
CA ILE A 228 10.92 5.01 6.63
C ILE A 228 10.51 5.05 5.15
N PRO A 229 9.21 4.90 4.80
CA PRO A 229 8.79 4.74 3.40
C PRO A 229 9.10 5.95 2.51
N GLY A 230 9.01 7.17 3.05
CA GLY A 230 9.21 8.40 2.30
C GLY A 230 10.61 8.59 1.70
N LEU A 231 11.63 7.91 2.24
CA LEU A 231 13.00 7.96 1.72
C LEU A 231 13.18 7.20 0.40
N TRP A 232 12.29 6.26 0.10
CA TRP A 232 12.46 5.33 -1.02
C TRP A 232 11.84 5.84 -2.32
N VAL A 233 10.93 6.82 -2.27
CA VAL A 233 10.22 7.35 -3.44
C VAL A 233 11.18 8.07 -4.41
N GLY A 234 12.22 8.74 -3.89
CA GLY A 234 13.20 9.50 -4.67
C GLY A 234 14.45 8.72 -5.12
N ILE A 235 14.60 7.45 -4.72
CA ILE A 235 15.78 6.66 -5.07
C ILE A 235 15.64 6.14 -6.50
N GLN A 236 16.66 6.44 -7.32
CA GLN A 236 16.83 5.91 -8.67
C GLN A 236 18.09 5.04 -8.70
N LEU A 237 17.93 3.79 -9.15
CA LEU A 237 19.05 2.88 -9.41
C LEU A 237 19.54 3.14 -10.84
N GLY A 238 20.86 3.27 -11.03
CA GLY A 238 21.46 3.49 -12.35
C GLY A 238 21.79 4.94 -12.74
N ASN A 239 21.67 5.91 -11.82
CA ASN A 239 22.19 7.28 -12.02
C ASN A 239 23.56 7.51 -11.38
N LEU A 240 24.24 6.45 -10.93
CA LEU A 240 25.61 6.51 -10.43
C LEU A 240 26.59 6.25 -11.60
N THR A 241 26.62 7.17 -12.55
CA THR A 241 27.68 7.26 -13.57
C THR A 241 28.46 8.55 -13.39
#